data_AF-A0A355SIF6-F1
#
_entry.id   AF-A0A355SIF6-F1
#
_cell.length_a   1.000
_cell.length_b   1.000
_cell.length_c   1.000
_cell.angle_alpha   90.00
_cell.angle_beta   90.00
_cell.angle_gamma   90.00
#
_symmetry.space_group_name_H-M   'P 1'
#
loop_
_entity.id
_entity.type
_entity.pdbx_description
1 polymer ?
#
loop_
_entity_poly.entity_id
_entity_poly.type
_entity_poly.pdbx_seq_one_letter_code
_entity_poly.pdbx_strand_id
1 'polypeptide(L)' 'NKDRIRITSFTIEGGAIIQDIIYNGENIVLIQDTTRDGFGPREVRQYKVSKIQHEGNYYYAVVNSEKLSLLSM' A
#
# COMPACT_ATOMS: atom_id res chain seq x y z
N ASN A 1 5.75 -19.59 2.22
CA ASN A 1 4.51 -19.11 1.57
C ASN A 1 4.64 -17.63 1.22
N LYS A 2 4.15 -17.24 0.06
CA LYS A 2 4.03 -15.85 -0.39
C LYS A 2 2.55 -15.56 -0.60
N ASP A 3 2.11 -14.35 -0.32
CA ASP A 3 0.71 -13.97 -0.47
C ASP A 3 0.56 -12.51 -0.90
N ARG A 4 -0.58 -12.20 -1.51
CA ARG A 4 -0.93 -10.85 -1.96
C ARG A 4 -2.42 -10.61 -1.82
N ILE A 5 -2.76 -9.52 -1.14
CA ILE A 5 -4.10 -8.98 -1.09
C ILE A 5 -4.11 -7.65 -1.84
N ARG A 6 -5.09 -7.46 -2.72
CA ARG A 6 -5.33 -6.19 -3.40
C ARG A 6 -6.66 -5.61 -2.95
N ILE A 7 -6.61 -4.38 -2.45
CA ILE A 7 -7.77 -3.57 -2.13
C ILE A 7 -7.86 -2.47 -3.19
N THR A 8 -9.03 -2.32 -3.79
CA THR A 8 -9.29 -1.22 -4.73
C THR A 8 -10.42 -0.37 -4.17
N SER A 9 -10.15 0.91 -3.97
CA SER A 9 -11.16 1.92 -3.68
C SER A 9 -11.29 2.86 -4.88
N PHE A 10 -12.37 3.64 -4.92
CA PHE A 10 -12.64 4.57 -6.00
C PHE A 10 -12.90 5.97 -5.44
N THR A 11 -12.43 7.00 -6.13
CA THR A 11 -12.82 8.40 -5.86
C THR A 11 -14.27 8.64 -6.27
N ILE A 12 -14.81 9.81 -5.93
CA ILE A 12 -16.18 10.18 -6.35
C ILE A 12 -16.30 10.31 -7.87
N GLU A 13 -15.21 10.59 -8.57
CA GLU A 13 -15.10 10.66 -10.03
C GLU A 13 -14.85 9.28 -10.68
N GLY A 14 -14.76 8.21 -9.87
CA GLY A 14 -14.50 6.85 -10.35
C GLY A 14 -13.03 6.52 -10.61
N GLY A 15 -12.09 7.39 -10.20
CA GLY A 15 -10.65 7.11 -10.26
C GLY A 15 -10.27 6.00 -9.28
N ALA A 16 -9.57 4.97 -9.74
CA ALA A 16 -9.19 3.84 -8.90
C ALA A 16 -7.96 4.16 -8.04
N ILE A 17 -8.03 3.90 -6.74
CA ILE A 17 -6.89 3.90 -5.82
C ILE A 17 -6.61 2.45 -5.45
N ILE A 18 -5.41 1.98 -5.73
CA ILE A 18 -4.99 0.60 -5.50
C ILE A 18 -4.10 0.55 -4.26
N GLN A 19 -4.39 -0.39 -3.37
CA GLN A 19 -3.51 -0.76 -2.27
C GLN A 19 -3.19 -2.26 -2.36
N ASP A 20 -1.92 -2.61 -2.50
CA ASP A 20 -1.44 -3.98 -2.43
C ASP A 20 -0.74 -4.23 -1.09
N ILE A 21 -1.12 -5.32 -0.43
CA ILE A 21 -0.47 -5.86 0.77
C ILE A 21 0.21 -7.16 0.35
N ILE A 22 1.54 -7.17 0.35
CA ILE A 22 2.34 -8.28 -0.21
C ILE A 22 3.19 -8.88 0.90
N TYR A 23 3.00 -10.17 1.18
CA TYR A 23 3.90 -10.95 2.02
C TYR A 23 4.86 -11.75 1.14
N ASN A 24 6.15 -11.42 1.19
CA ASN A 24 7.16 -12.04 0.31
C ASN A 24 7.80 -13.32 0.89
N GLY A 25 7.29 -13.80 2.04
CA GLY A 25 7.84 -14.93 2.79
C GLY A 25 8.70 -14.52 3.98
N GLU A 26 9.03 -13.24 4.11
CA GLU A 26 9.85 -12.71 5.21
C GLU A 26 9.27 -11.40 5.74
N ASN A 27 8.92 -10.48 4.84
CA ASN A 27 8.47 -9.13 5.14
C ASN A 27 7.11 -8.84 4.48
N ILE A 28 6.35 -7.91 5.08
CA ILE A 28 5.15 -7.33 4.46
C ILE A 28 5.54 -6.00 3.81
N VAL A 29 5.13 -5.84 2.55
CA VAL A 29 5.29 -4.61 1.77
C VAL A 29 3.91 -4.07 1.41
N LEU A 30 3.72 -2.78 1.63
CA LEU A 30 2.52 -2.05 1.21
C LEU A 30 2.85 -1.20 -0.01
N ILE A 31 2.06 -1.33 -1.06
CA ILE A 31 2.13 -0.45 -2.24
C ILE A 31 0.81 0.30 -2.34
N GLN A 32 0.89 1.62 -2.47
CA GLN A 32 -0.24 2.48 -2.75
C GLN A 32 -0.04 3.13 -4.12
N ASP A 33 -0.97 2.92 -5.03
CA ASP A 33 -0.95 3.46 -6.39
C ASP A 33 -2.19 4.35 -6.59
N THR A 34 -1.92 5.65 -6.77
CA THR A 34 -2.93 6.69 -7.06
C THR A 34 -2.83 7.20 -8.49
N THR A 35 -2.08 6.55 -9.38
CA THR A 35 -1.84 7.05 -10.75
C THR A 35 -3.10 7.16 -11.62
N ARG A 36 -4.16 6.43 -11.25
CA ARG A 36 -5.48 6.43 -11.92
C ARG A 36 -6.46 7.43 -11.31
N ASP A 37 -6.07 8.11 -10.23
CA ASP A 37 -6.78 9.28 -9.73
C ASP A 37 -6.44 10.48 -10.63
N GLY A 38 -7.46 11.11 -11.21
CA GLY A 38 -7.26 12.24 -12.14
C GLY A 38 -6.85 13.54 -11.45
N PHE A 39 -7.09 13.68 -10.15
CA PHE A 39 -6.97 14.95 -9.41
C PHE A 39 -5.97 14.88 -8.24
N GLY A 40 -5.63 13.69 -7.77
CA GLY A 40 -4.69 13.48 -6.66
C GLY A 40 -3.19 13.50 -7.04
N PRO A 41 -2.32 13.03 -6.13
CA PRO A 41 -0.86 13.05 -6.28
C PRO A 41 -0.30 12.23 -7.45
N ARG A 42 -1.08 11.29 -8.00
CA ARG A 42 -0.74 10.46 -9.17
C ARG A 42 0.62 9.78 -9.04
N GLU A 43 0.82 9.11 -7.92
CA GLU A 43 2.10 8.49 -7.62
C GLU A 43 1.93 7.05 -7.13
N VAL A 44 3.03 6.31 -7.19
CA VAL A 44 3.17 5.02 -6.54
C VAL A 44 4.08 5.20 -5.33
N ARG A 45 3.59 4.81 -4.16
CA ARG A 45 4.34 4.79 -2.90
C ARG A 45 4.50 3.35 -2.44
N GLN A 46 5.67 3.03 -1.93
CA GLN A 46 5.98 1.72 -1.36
C GLN A 46 6.52 1.89 0.05
N TYR A 47 6.03 1.04 0.95
CA TYR A 47 6.38 1.05 2.36
C TYR A 47 6.74 -0.35 2.83
N LYS A 48 7.82 -0.45 3.61
CA LYS A 48 8.10 -1.65 4.40
C LYS A 48 7.32 -1.55 5.70
N VAL A 49 6.54 -2.59 6.02
CA VAL A 49 5.86 -2.69 7.31
C VAL A 49 6.89 -3.05 8.37
N SER A 50 6.98 -2.23 9.42
CA SER A 50 7.91 -2.45 10.54
C SER A 50 7.28 -3.25 11.68
N LYS A 51 5.97 -3.11 11.89
CA LYS A 51 5.21 -3.90 12.88
C LYS A 51 3.73 -3.93 12.53
N ILE A 52 3.05 -4.98 13.00
CA ILE A 52 1.58 -5.02 13.07
C ILE A 52 1.16 -4.68 14.49
N GLN A 53 0.27 -3.70 14.64
CA GLN A 53 -0.36 -3.35 15.91
C GLN A 53 -1.83 -3.77 15.89
N HIS A 54 -2.39 -4.00 17.07
CA HIS A 54 -3.77 -4.39 17.24
C HIS A 54 -4.43 -3.49 18.28
N GLU A 55 -5.59 -2.93 17.95
CA GLU A 55 -6.38 -2.10 18.85
C GLU A 55 -7.87 -2.34 18.58
N GLY A 56 -8.60 -2.79 19.61
CA GLY A 56 -10.00 -3.18 19.47
C GLY A 56 -10.18 -4.38 18.54
N ASN A 57 -10.90 -4.18 17.43
CA ASN A 57 -11.13 -5.18 16.38
C ASN A 57 -10.28 -4.91 15.12
N TYR A 58 -9.30 -4.01 15.20
CA TYR A 58 -8.52 -3.54 14.06
C TYR A 58 -7.07 -3.95 14.16
N TYR A 59 -6.51 -4.31 13.00
CA TYR A 59 -5.06 -4.50 12.82
C TYR A 59 -4.50 -3.36 11.99
N TYR A 60 -3.41 -2.77 12.46
CA TYR A 60 -2.72 -1.65 11.83
C TYR A 60 -1.33 -2.07 11.40
N ALA A 61 -1.02 -1.87 10.12
CA ALA A 61 0.34 -1.98 9.63
C ALA A 61 1.06 -0.65 9.88
N VAL A 62 2.08 -0.67 10.74
CA VAL A 62 2.93 0.50 10.96
C VAL A 62 4.04 0.48 9.92
N VAL A 63 4.16 1.58 9.22
CA VAL A 63 5.15 1.78 8.16
C VAL A 63 6.17 2.82 8.60
N ASN A 64 7.42 2.64 8.17
CA ASN A 64 8.41 3.69 8.31
C ASN A 64 8.12 4.77 7.27
N SER A 65 8.38 6.04 7.60
CA SER A 65 8.14 7.20 6.72
C SER A 65 9.07 7.25 5.50
N GLU A 66 10.09 6.39 5.45
CA GLU A 66 10.95 6.24 4.28
C GLU A 66 10.14 5.66 3.12
N LYS A 67 9.81 6.53 2.17
CA LYS A 67 9.35 6.14 0.84
C LYS A 67 10.46 5.28 0.24
N LEU A 68 10.21 3.99 0.05
CA LEU A 68 11.09 3.19 -0.80
C LEU A 68 10.95 3.77 -2.21
N SER A 69 12.01 4.41 -2.71
CA SER A 69 12.04 4.84 -4.11
C SER A 69 11.90 3.59 -4.96
N LEU A 70 10.87 3.55 -5.80
CA LEU A 70 10.83 2.62 -6.91
C LEU A 70 12.03 2.96 -7.80
N LEU A 71 13.12 2.21 -7.63
CA LEU A 71 14.17 2.16 -8.64
C LEU A 71 13.48 1.76 -9.94
N SER A 72 13.57 2.63 -10.94
CA SER A 72 13.07 2.40 -12.28
C SER A 72 13.50 1.01 -12.76
N MET A 73 12.53 0.10 -12.90
CA MET A 73 12.68 -1.08 -13.76
C MET A 73 12.44 -0.66 -15.21
#